data_AF-A0A2E2T3K4-F1
#
_entry.id   AF-A0A2E2T3K4-F1
#
_cell.length_a   1.000
_cell.length_b   1.000
_cell.length_c   1.000
_cell.angle_alpha   90.00
_cell.angle_beta   90.00
_cell.angle_gamma   90.00
#
_symmetry.space_group_name_H-M   'P 1'
#
loop_
_entity.id
_entity.type
_entity.pdbx_description
1 polymer ?
#
loop_
_entity_poly.entity_id
_entity_poly.type
_entity_poly.pdbx_seq_one_letter_code
_entity_poly.pdbx_strand_id
1 'polypeptide(L)'
;MFANWRNSLQEFLDWFLRKRAHIRFFFPKLFLLFVLINLVCYWWALLTTYPQHLASWKGDEYVLLGFPVAVLGAIFDAMSFYVTLAIVRRALASQSNVRFVSYLSVDVFIAVLATFWVLFAFVASGWVVSIVLDRPETLTYRTELYEGRFWKAILNPLAPDNIRNIYFGMMMGASALLPTLYHFGVAIYSMFRWMAGRMLAIRAR
;
A
#
# COMPACT_ATOMS: atom_id res chain seq x y z
N MET A 1 24.44 13.12 -6.43
CA MET A 1 23.08 12.72 -6.02
C MET A 1 22.72 11.34 -6.57
N PHE A 2 22.54 11.16 -7.88
CA PHE A 2 22.09 9.89 -8.48
C PHE A 2 23.01 8.68 -8.20
N ALA A 3 24.33 8.86 -8.18
CA ALA A 3 25.27 7.78 -7.81
C ALA A 3 25.06 7.29 -6.36
N ASN A 4 24.92 8.20 -5.39
CA ASN A 4 24.65 7.85 -3.99
C ASN A 4 23.30 7.15 -3.83
N TRP A 5 22.30 7.59 -4.59
CA TRP A 5 20.97 6.99 -4.58
C TRP A 5 20.98 5.58 -5.17
N ARG A 6 21.64 5.39 -6.32
CA ARG A 6 21.84 4.07 -6.92
C ARG A 6 22.57 3.12 -5.98
N ASN A 7 23.65 3.56 -5.34
CA ASN A 7 24.39 2.76 -4.37
C ASN A 7 23.50 2.34 -3.18
N SER A 8 22.71 3.28 -2.63
CA SER A 8 21.81 2.99 -1.51
C SER A 8 20.72 1.97 -1.90
N LEU A 9 20.16 2.09 -3.10
CA LEU A 9 19.19 1.12 -3.63
C LEU A 9 19.82 -0.25 -3.91
N GLN A 10 21.06 -0.27 -4.39
CA GLN A 10 21.80 -1.51 -4.63
C GLN A 10 22.14 -2.23 -3.33
N GLU A 11 22.61 -1.50 -2.31
CA GLU A 11 22.85 -2.06 -0.97
C GLU A 11 21.58 -2.69 -0.38
N PHE A 12 20.43 -2.02 -0.53
CA PHE A 12 19.13 -2.55 -0.11
C PHE A 12 18.74 -3.81 -0.89
N LEU A 13 18.87 -3.78 -2.23
CA LEU A 13 18.56 -4.93 -3.07
C LEU A 13 19.42 -6.14 -2.69
N ASP A 14 20.72 -5.93 -2.47
CA ASP A 14 21.65 -6.99 -2.09
C ASP A 14 21.33 -7.53 -0.69
N TRP A 15 21.00 -6.66 0.27
CA TRP A 15 20.53 -7.06 1.59
C TRP A 15 19.26 -7.92 1.49
N PHE A 16 18.29 -7.49 0.68
CA PHE A 16 17.04 -8.21 0.45
C PHE A 16 17.29 -9.59 -0.18
N LEU A 17 18.12 -9.65 -1.23
CA LEU A 17 18.46 -10.89 -1.90
C LEU A 17 19.15 -11.89 -0.95
N ARG A 18 20.08 -11.42 -0.11
CA ARG A 18 20.73 -12.24 0.92
C ARG A 18 19.73 -12.76 1.95
N LYS A 19 18.86 -11.89 2.48
CA LYS A 19 17.82 -12.30 3.45
C LYS A 19 16.84 -13.30 2.85
N ARG A 20 16.40 -13.08 1.61
CA ARG A 20 15.53 -14.02 0.87
C ARG A 20 16.17 -15.40 0.75
N ALA A 21 17.46 -15.47 0.43
CA ALA A 21 18.17 -16.74 0.27
C ALA A 21 18.27 -17.55 1.58
N HIS A 22 18.35 -16.88 2.73
CA HIS A 22 18.50 -17.53 4.04
C HIS A 22 17.16 -18.02 4.64
N ILE A 23 16.02 -17.51 4.17
CA ILE A 23 14.72 -17.81 4.77
C ILE A 23 13.99 -18.89 3.95
N ARG A 24 13.87 -20.09 4.52
CA ARG A 24 13.00 -21.15 3.96
C ARG A 24 11.54 -20.67 3.95
N PHE A 25 10.85 -20.87 2.82
CA PHE A 25 9.48 -20.40 2.57
C PHE A 25 9.30 -18.89 2.74
N PHE A 26 10.27 -18.09 2.23
CA PHE A 26 10.22 -16.63 2.31
C PHE A 26 8.89 -16.04 1.81
N PHE A 27 8.37 -16.49 0.67
CA PHE A 27 7.17 -15.92 0.07
C PHE A 27 5.88 -16.20 0.84
N PRO A 28 5.59 -17.45 1.27
CA PRO A 28 4.46 -17.69 2.18
C PRO A 28 4.55 -16.87 3.48
N LYS A 29 5.76 -16.71 4.05
CA LYS A 29 5.96 -15.89 5.26
C LYS A 29 5.71 -14.41 5.01
N LEU A 30 6.19 -13.88 3.89
CA LEU A 30 5.94 -12.49 3.49
C LEU A 30 4.45 -12.24 3.23
N PHE A 31 3.77 -13.17 2.57
CA PHE A 31 2.33 -13.10 2.35
C PHE A 31 1.56 -13.09 3.67
N LEU A 32 1.89 -13.99 4.60
CA LEU A 32 1.29 -14.01 5.94
C LEU A 32 1.56 -12.72 6.72
N LEU A 33 2.77 -12.16 6.60
CA LEU A 33 3.08 -10.86 7.18
C LEU A 33 2.16 -9.76 6.62
N PHE A 34 1.94 -9.72 5.30
CA PHE A 34 1.01 -8.77 4.70
C PHE A 34 -0.44 -9.00 5.12
N VAL A 35 -0.88 -10.26 5.26
CA VAL A 35 -2.22 -10.57 5.80
C VAL A 35 -2.36 -9.99 7.21
N LEU A 36 -1.37 -10.20 8.08
CA LEU A 36 -1.39 -9.68 9.45
C LEU A 36 -1.40 -8.15 9.48
N ILE A 37 -0.58 -7.50 8.67
CA ILE A 37 -0.55 -6.03 8.59
C ILE A 37 -1.88 -5.49 8.09
N ASN A 38 -2.45 -6.05 7.01
CA ASN A 38 -3.74 -5.62 6.49
C ASN A 38 -4.87 -5.83 7.52
N LEU A 39 -4.83 -6.93 8.26
CA LEU A 39 -5.80 -7.21 9.32
C LEU A 39 -5.69 -6.17 10.44
N VAL A 40 -4.47 -5.86 10.89
CA VAL A 40 -4.24 -4.80 11.89
C VAL A 40 -4.70 -3.44 11.39
N CYS A 41 -4.36 -3.08 10.14
CA CYS A 41 -4.82 -1.85 9.50
C CYS A 41 -6.35 -1.77 9.42
N TYR A 42 -7.00 -2.88 9.06
CA TYR A 42 -8.46 -2.98 9.00
C TYR A 42 -9.09 -2.72 10.36
N TRP A 43 -8.65 -3.45 11.39
CA TRP A 43 -9.17 -3.29 12.74
C TRP A 43 -8.91 -1.89 13.29
N TRP A 44 -7.71 -1.36 13.06
CA TRP A 44 -7.38 0.00 13.46
C TRP A 44 -8.29 1.02 12.78
N ALA A 45 -8.48 0.90 11.46
CA ALA A 45 -9.33 1.80 10.71
C ALA A 45 -10.78 1.69 11.18
N LEU A 46 -11.30 0.49 11.42
CA LEU A 46 -12.69 0.26 11.85
C LEU A 46 -12.95 0.84 13.25
N LEU A 47 -12.06 0.60 14.20
CA LEU A 47 -12.18 1.10 15.58
C LEU A 47 -12.08 2.62 15.67
N THR A 48 -11.32 3.25 14.78
CA THR A 48 -11.10 4.70 14.82
C THR A 48 -12.15 5.50 14.05
N THR A 49 -12.73 4.94 12.97
CA THR A 49 -13.71 5.68 12.15
C THR A 49 -15.16 5.30 12.41
N TYR A 50 -15.44 4.02 12.66
CA TYR A 50 -16.80 3.51 12.79
C TYR A 50 -16.97 2.48 13.92
N PRO A 51 -16.54 2.78 15.17
CA PRO A 51 -16.69 1.86 16.29
C PRO A 51 -18.16 1.49 16.56
N GLN A 52 -19.10 2.39 16.25
CA GLN A 52 -20.54 2.16 16.42
C GLN A 52 -21.09 1.01 15.56
N HIS A 53 -20.45 0.66 14.44
CA HIS A 53 -20.91 -0.46 13.60
C HIS A 53 -20.67 -1.81 14.27
N LEU A 54 -19.69 -1.92 15.17
CA LEU A 54 -19.41 -3.14 15.94
C LEU A 54 -20.51 -3.47 16.96
N ALA A 55 -21.14 -2.44 17.54
CA ALA A 55 -22.24 -2.60 18.49
C ALA A 55 -23.61 -2.76 17.81
N SER A 56 -23.66 -2.67 16.48
CA SER A 56 -24.90 -2.77 15.71
C SER A 56 -25.24 -4.21 15.35
N TRP A 57 -26.47 -4.44 14.88
CA TRP A 57 -26.92 -5.73 14.37
C TRP A 57 -26.13 -6.23 13.14
N LYS A 58 -25.35 -5.35 12.49
CA LYS A 58 -24.42 -5.69 11.40
C LYS A 58 -22.98 -5.95 11.87
N GLY A 59 -22.72 -5.99 13.18
CA GLY A 59 -21.36 -6.10 13.70
C GLY A 59 -20.62 -7.35 13.21
N ASP A 60 -21.34 -8.47 13.07
CA ASP A 60 -20.83 -9.73 12.53
C ASP A 60 -20.31 -9.60 11.09
N GLU A 61 -21.03 -8.87 10.24
CA GLU A 61 -20.64 -8.57 8.87
C GLU A 61 -19.31 -7.81 8.81
N TYR A 62 -19.15 -6.75 9.61
CA TYR A 62 -17.92 -5.98 9.64
C TYR A 62 -16.74 -6.79 10.19
N VAL A 63 -16.95 -7.59 11.23
CA VAL A 63 -15.88 -8.46 11.77
C VAL A 63 -15.44 -9.49 10.74
N LEU A 64 -16.37 -10.15 10.05
CA LEU A 64 -16.06 -11.14 9.04
C LEU A 64 -15.42 -10.54 7.79
N LEU A 65 -15.77 -9.30 7.45
CA LEU A 65 -15.24 -8.60 6.27
C LEU A 65 -13.74 -8.34 6.39
N GLY A 66 -13.20 -8.20 7.60
CA GLY A 66 -11.76 -8.01 7.82
C GLY A 66 -10.88 -9.14 7.26
N PHE A 67 -11.36 -10.40 7.27
CA PHE A 67 -10.59 -11.54 6.78
C PHE A 67 -10.39 -11.55 5.26
N PRO A 68 -11.45 -11.58 4.41
CA PRO A 68 -11.29 -11.54 2.96
C PRO A 68 -10.64 -10.24 2.49
N VAL A 69 -10.91 -9.10 3.14
CA VAL A 69 -10.21 -7.85 2.81
C VAL A 69 -8.72 -7.96 3.10
N ALA A 70 -8.32 -8.52 4.24
CA ALA A 70 -6.91 -8.67 4.57
C ALA A 70 -6.18 -9.61 3.61
N VAL A 71 -6.84 -10.68 3.18
CA VAL A 71 -6.28 -11.62 2.17
C VAL A 71 -6.14 -10.93 0.82
N LEU A 72 -7.17 -10.24 0.33
CA LEU A 72 -7.14 -9.53 -0.95
C LEU A 72 -6.12 -8.38 -0.93
N GLY A 73 -6.01 -7.65 0.18
CA GLY A 73 -4.97 -6.64 0.39
C GLY A 73 -3.57 -7.26 0.34
N ALA A 74 -3.34 -8.37 1.04
CA ALA A 74 -2.06 -9.06 1.03
C ALA A 74 -1.65 -9.60 -0.34
N ILE A 75 -2.61 -10.01 -1.18
CA ILE A 75 -2.35 -10.41 -2.57
C ILE A 75 -1.76 -9.23 -3.34
N PHE A 76 -2.39 -8.06 -3.25
CA PHE A 76 -1.91 -6.87 -3.92
C PHE A 76 -0.58 -6.37 -3.37
N ASP A 77 -0.40 -6.37 -2.05
CA ASP A 77 0.87 -5.96 -1.41
C ASP A 77 2.02 -6.87 -1.83
N ALA A 78 1.78 -8.18 -1.87
CA ALA A 78 2.78 -9.12 -2.36
C ALA A 78 3.10 -8.84 -3.83
N MET A 79 2.08 -8.73 -4.70
CA MET A 79 2.26 -8.45 -6.13
C MET A 79 2.99 -7.13 -6.39
N SER A 80 2.54 -6.04 -5.77
CA SER A 80 3.15 -4.72 -5.90
C SER A 80 4.62 -4.75 -5.44
N PHE A 81 4.93 -5.42 -4.32
CA PHE A 81 6.30 -5.60 -3.85
C PHE A 81 7.20 -6.30 -4.89
N TYR A 82 6.71 -7.37 -5.55
CA TYR A 82 7.48 -8.02 -6.61
C TYR A 82 7.71 -7.13 -7.81
N VAL A 83 6.67 -6.42 -8.25
CA VAL A 83 6.74 -5.50 -9.38
C VAL A 83 7.75 -4.40 -9.08
N THR A 84 7.68 -3.80 -7.89
CA THR A 84 8.63 -2.79 -7.41
C THR A 84 10.07 -3.32 -7.37
N LEU A 85 10.31 -4.54 -6.88
CA LEU A 85 11.65 -5.15 -6.95
C LEU A 85 12.16 -5.36 -8.38
N ALA A 86 11.29 -5.79 -9.29
CA ALA A 86 11.65 -5.97 -10.70
C ALA A 86 11.99 -4.63 -11.37
N ILE A 87 11.24 -3.58 -11.03
CA ILE A 87 11.47 -2.20 -11.49
C ILE A 87 12.81 -1.69 -10.97
N VAL A 88 13.12 -1.87 -9.68
CA VAL A 88 14.41 -1.43 -9.08
C VAL A 88 15.59 -2.11 -9.78
N ARG A 89 15.50 -3.42 -10.05
CA ARG A 89 16.56 -4.13 -10.80
C ARG A 89 16.77 -3.55 -12.19
N ARG A 90 15.69 -3.24 -12.92
CA ARG A 90 15.76 -2.61 -14.24
C ARG A 90 16.29 -1.19 -14.17
N ALA A 91 15.92 -0.44 -13.13
CA ALA A 91 16.40 0.92 -12.90
C ALA A 91 17.92 0.93 -12.64
N LEU A 92 18.43 0.04 -11.78
CA LEU A 92 19.85 -0.08 -11.48
C LEU A 92 20.69 -0.49 -12.71
N ALA A 93 20.14 -1.33 -13.60
CA ALA A 93 20.79 -1.69 -14.86
C ALA A 93 20.85 -0.54 -15.89
N SER A 94 20.13 0.56 -15.65
CA SER A 94 20.05 1.67 -16.59
C SER A 94 21.26 2.61 -16.50
N GLN A 95 21.90 2.89 -17.64
CA GLN A 95 23.00 3.86 -17.73
C GLN A 95 22.52 5.33 -17.68
N SER A 96 21.26 5.61 -18.02
CA SER A 96 20.73 6.98 -18.07
C SER A 96 20.01 7.38 -16.79
N ASN A 97 20.29 8.59 -16.28
CA ASN A 97 19.63 9.14 -15.10
C ASN A 97 18.13 9.41 -15.34
N VAL A 98 17.74 9.83 -16.54
CA VAL A 98 16.33 10.07 -16.89
C VAL A 98 15.55 8.75 -16.89
N ARG A 99 16.13 7.70 -17.49
CA ARG A 99 15.52 6.38 -17.54
C ARG A 99 15.45 5.73 -16.15
N PHE A 100 16.43 5.99 -15.30
CA PHE A 100 16.41 5.57 -13.90
C PHE A 100 15.24 6.21 -13.12
N VAL A 101 15.02 7.51 -13.27
CA VAL A 101 13.89 8.21 -12.61
C VAL A 101 12.55 7.73 -13.18
N SER A 102 12.44 7.54 -14.50
CA SER A 102 11.17 7.10 -15.11
C SER A 102 10.72 5.71 -14.64
N TYR A 103 11.67 4.78 -14.41
CA TYR A 103 11.33 3.49 -13.82
C TYR A 103 10.78 3.65 -12.41
N LEU A 104 11.34 4.57 -11.63
CA LEU A 104 10.90 4.80 -10.26
C LEU A 104 9.53 5.48 -10.18
N SER A 105 9.16 6.30 -11.18
CA SER A 105 7.82 6.91 -11.25
C SER A 105 6.69 5.86 -11.37
N VAL A 106 6.99 4.62 -11.72
CA VAL A 106 6.01 3.53 -11.76
C VAL A 106 5.44 3.22 -10.37
N ASP A 107 6.19 3.48 -9.29
CA ASP A 107 5.69 3.30 -7.92
C ASP A 107 4.51 4.25 -7.60
N VAL A 108 4.42 5.41 -8.26
CA VAL A 108 3.25 6.31 -8.15
C VAL A 108 2.03 5.71 -8.84
N PHE A 109 2.22 5.05 -9.99
CA PHE A 109 1.14 4.35 -10.67
C PHE A 109 0.62 3.16 -9.83
N ILE A 110 1.52 2.43 -9.17
CA ILE A 110 1.14 1.37 -8.22
C ILE A 110 0.32 1.94 -7.07
N ALA A 111 0.67 3.11 -6.53
CA ALA A 111 -0.10 3.77 -5.49
C ALA A 111 -1.53 4.15 -5.95
N VAL A 112 -1.69 4.61 -7.20
CA VAL A 112 -3.01 4.86 -7.79
C VAL A 112 -3.79 3.56 -7.98
N LEU A 113 -3.16 2.49 -8.44
CA LEU A 113 -3.82 1.18 -8.53
C LEU A 113 -4.24 0.64 -7.17
N ALA A 114 -3.48 0.93 -6.10
CA ALA A 114 -3.81 0.52 -4.75
C ALA A 114 -5.14 1.12 -4.27
N THR A 115 -5.45 2.37 -4.64
CA THR A 115 -6.72 2.99 -4.23
C THR A 115 -7.93 2.29 -4.86
N PHE A 116 -7.84 1.95 -6.14
CA PHE A 116 -8.87 1.16 -6.83
C PHE A 116 -8.94 -0.28 -6.30
N TRP A 117 -7.79 -0.87 -5.97
CA TRP A 117 -7.74 -2.21 -5.39
C TRP A 117 -8.46 -2.28 -4.05
N VAL A 118 -8.29 -1.28 -3.19
CA VAL A 118 -9.01 -1.21 -1.91
C VAL A 118 -10.52 -1.25 -2.15
N LEU A 119 -11.06 -0.42 -3.06
CA LEU A 119 -12.49 -0.43 -3.39
C LEU A 119 -12.96 -1.81 -3.89
N PHE A 120 -12.20 -2.41 -4.79
CA PHE A 120 -12.47 -3.76 -5.29
C PHE A 120 -12.47 -4.80 -4.16
N ALA A 121 -11.46 -4.77 -3.29
CA ALA A 121 -11.34 -5.70 -2.17
C ALA A 121 -12.55 -5.61 -1.24
N PHE A 122 -13.08 -4.41 -1.01
CA PHE A 122 -14.29 -4.22 -0.23
C PHE A 122 -15.56 -4.74 -0.89
N VAL A 123 -15.74 -4.51 -2.20
CA VAL A 123 -16.89 -5.05 -2.96
C VAL A 123 -16.87 -6.57 -2.96
N ALA A 124 -15.73 -7.17 -3.34
CA ALA A 124 -15.56 -8.62 -3.39
C ALA A 124 -15.73 -9.27 -2.01
N SER A 125 -15.14 -8.67 -0.97
CA SER A 125 -15.25 -9.16 0.41
C SER A 125 -16.67 -9.07 0.96
N GLY A 126 -17.36 -7.95 0.70
CA GLY A 126 -18.76 -7.80 1.11
C GLY A 126 -19.65 -8.86 0.49
N TRP A 127 -19.41 -9.22 -0.78
CA TRP A 127 -20.12 -10.31 -1.44
C TRP A 127 -19.77 -11.69 -0.88
N VAL A 128 -18.50 -11.98 -0.57
CA VAL A 128 -18.13 -13.24 0.09
C VAL A 128 -18.81 -13.37 1.45
N VAL A 129 -18.81 -12.30 2.25
CA VAL A 129 -19.44 -12.29 3.58
C VAL A 129 -20.96 -12.40 3.48
N SER A 130 -21.58 -11.81 2.46
CA SER A 130 -23.03 -11.88 2.26
C SER A 130 -23.50 -13.33 2.04
N ILE A 131 -22.69 -14.14 1.34
CA ILE A 131 -22.91 -15.59 1.17
C ILE A 131 -22.72 -16.32 2.50
N VAL A 132 -21.64 -16.04 3.23
CA VAL A 132 -21.32 -16.71 4.51
C VAL A 132 -22.38 -16.46 5.58
N LEU A 133 -22.94 -15.24 5.61
CA LEU A 133 -23.97 -14.85 6.58
C LEU A 133 -25.40 -15.18 6.14
N ASP A 134 -25.58 -15.79 4.97
CA ASP A 134 -26.90 -16.05 4.36
C ASP A 134 -27.78 -14.78 4.28
N ARG A 135 -27.13 -13.64 4.04
CA ARG A 135 -27.75 -12.32 3.86
C ARG A 135 -27.45 -11.88 2.43
N PRO A 136 -28.14 -12.43 1.41
CA PRO A 136 -27.74 -12.28 0.03
C PRO A 136 -27.79 -10.81 -0.38
N GLU A 137 -26.61 -10.23 -0.54
CA GLU A 137 -26.43 -8.93 -1.16
C GLU A 137 -25.79 -9.11 -2.52
N THR A 138 -26.31 -8.41 -3.52
CA THR A 138 -25.82 -8.50 -4.89
C THR A 138 -24.51 -7.74 -5.06
N LEU A 139 -23.64 -8.24 -5.95
CA LEU A 139 -22.43 -7.51 -6.37
C LEU A 139 -22.77 -6.13 -6.93
N THR A 140 -23.90 -6.01 -7.64
CA THR A 140 -24.40 -4.73 -8.16
C THR A 140 -24.65 -3.73 -7.04
N TYR A 141 -25.39 -4.13 -5.99
CA TYR A 141 -25.70 -3.25 -4.86
C TYR A 141 -24.43 -2.74 -4.17
N ARG A 142 -23.45 -3.61 -3.94
CA ARG A 142 -22.15 -3.22 -3.35
C ARG A 142 -21.35 -2.32 -4.29
N THR A 143 -21.36 -2.60 -5.59
CA THR A 143 -20.66 -1.77 -6.58
C THR A 143 -21.22 -0.35 -6.58
N GLU A 144 -22.54 -0.19 -6.65
CA GLU A 144 -23.20 1.12 -6.58
C GLU A 144 -22.90 1.86 -5.27
N LEU A 145 -22.87 1.14 -4.14
CA LEU A 145 -22.52 1.71 -2.84
C LEU A 145 -21.10 2.30 -2.81
N TYR A 146 -20.10 1.55 -3.27
CA TYR A 146 -18.71 1.99 -3.25
C TYR A 146 -18.40 3.02 -4.35
N GLU A 147 -19.06 2.94 -5.51
CA GLU A 147 -19.02 3.98 -6.54
C GLU A 147 -19.59 5.31 -6.02
N GLY A 148 -20.74 5.26 -5.34
CA GLY A 148 -21.33 6.45 -4.71
C GLY A 148 -20.40 7.07 -3.66
N ARG A 149 -19.68 6.25 -2.88
CA ARG A 149 -18.67 6.74 -1.91
C ARG A 149 -17.48 7.39 -2.62
N PHE A 150 -17.02 6.82 -3.72
CA PHE A 150 -15.94 7.37 -4.53
C PHE A 150 -16.29 8.76 -5.05
N TRP A 151 -17.45 8.92 -5.70
CA TRP A 151 -17.88 10.22 -6.21
C TRP A 151 -18.12 11.25 -5.11
N LYS A 152 -18.71 10.84 -3.97
CA LYS A 152 -18.87 11.73 -2.80
C LYS A 152 -17.53 12.22 -2.26
N ALA A 153 -16.54 11.34 -2.17
CA ALA A 153 -15.19 11.71 -1.71
C ALA A 153 -14.51 12.72 -2.66
N ILE A 154 -14.73 12.61 -3.98
CA ILE A 154 -14.20 13.56 -4.96
C ILE A 154 -14.93 14.91 -4.89
N LEU A 155 -16.26 14.89 -4.86
CA LEU A 155 -17.07 16.10 -4.96
C LEU A 155 -17.15 16.89 -3.65
N ASN A 156 -17.03 16.22 -2.49
CA ASN A 156 -17.08 16.85 -1.18
C ASN A 156 -16.14 16.16 -0.18
N PRO A 157 -14.81 16.28 -0.34
CA PRO A 157 -13.83 15.52 0.45
C PRO A 157 -13.84 15.87 1.94
N LEU A 158 -14.20 17.10 2.30
CA LEU A 158 -14.13 17.62 3.67
C LEU A 158 -15.38 17.32 4.50
N ALA A 159 -16.41 16.70 3.91
CA ALA A 159 -17.57 16.27 4.68
C ALA A 159 -17.16 15.23 5.76
N PRO A 160 -17.74 15.27 6.97
CA PRO A 160 -17.33 14.40 8.08
C PRO A 160 -17.32 12.90 7.76
N ASP A 161 -18.27 12.42 6.95
CA ASP A 161 -18.31 11.02 6.54
C ASP A 161 -17.28 10.70 5.45
N ASN A 162 -17.03 11.64 4.54
CA ASN A 162 -16.09 11.44 3.44
C ASN A 162 -14.65 11.46 3.94
N ILE A 163 -14.30 12.34 4.88
CA ILE A 163 -12.96 12.35 5.46
C ILE A 163 -12.67 11.06 6.25
N ARG A 164 -13.67 10.50 6.93
CA ARG A 164 -13.56 9.19 7.60
C ARG A 164 -13.39 8.06 6.59
N ASN A 165 -14.15 8.06 5.49
CA ASN A 165 -14.00 7.08 4.40
C ASN A 165 -12.62 7.18 3.72
N ILE A 166 -12.14 8.39 3.46
CA ILE A 166 -10.81 8.64 2.88
C ILE A 166 -9.73 8.15 3.84
N TYR A 167 -9.82 8.50 5.13
CA TYR A 167 -8.90 8.00 6.15
C TYR A 167 -8.90 6.48 6.23
N PHE A 168 -10.08 5.87 6.24
CA PHE A 168 -10.22 4.41 6.27
C PHE A 168 -9.56 3.77 5.03
N GLY A 169 -9.80 4.30 3.83
CA GLY A 169 -9.15 3.86 2.60
C GLY A 169 -7.62 4.04 2.63
N MET A 170 -7.12 5.15 3.16
CA MET A 170 -5.69 5.40 3.31
C MET A 170 -5.03 4.41 4.27
N MET A 171 -5.68 4.10 5.41
CA MET A 171 -5.19 3.10 6.36
C MET A 171 -5.12 1.71 5.74
N MET A 172 -6.14 1.35 4.94
CA MET A 172 -6.18 0.08 4.21
C MET A 172 -5.15 0.00 3.09
N GLY A 173 -4.81 1.12 2.45
CA GLY A 173 -3.76 1.18 1.42
C GLY A 173 -2.35 1.38 1.97
N ALA A 174 -2.17 1.58 3.28
CA ALA A 174 -0.89 1.96 3.87
C ALA A 174 0.20 0.88 3.67
N SER A 175 -0.17 -0.40 3.73
CA SER A 175 0.76 -1.52 3.54
C SER A 175 1.27 -1.61 2.09
N ALA A 176 0.40 -1.35 1.11
CA ALA A 176 0.75 -1.27 -0.30
C ALA A 176 1.74 -0.15 -0.61
N LEU A 177 1.73 0.91 0.20
CA LEU A 177 2.62 2.06 0.05
C LEU A 177 3.99 1.85 0.69
N LEU A 178 4.21 0.81 1.51
CA LEU A 178 5.49 0.59 2.20
C LEU A 178 6.70 0.56 1.25
N PRO A 179 6.68 -0.13 0.10
CA PRO A 179 7.81 -0.12 -0.84
C PRO A 179 8.07 1.28 -1.41
N THR A 180 7.00 1.96 -1.82
CA THR A 180 7.05 3.33 -2.36
C THR A 180 7.59 4.33 -1.33
N LEU A 181 7.09 4.28 -0.09
CA LEU A 181 7.54 5.15 1.01
C LEU A 181 9.01 4.92 1.35
N TYR A 182 9.47 3.66 1.35
CA TYR A 182 10.88 3.36 1.55
C TYR A 182 11.75 3.95 0.43
N HIS A 183 11.34 3.80 -0.83
CA HIS A 183 12.05 4.37 -1.97
C HIS A 183 12.13 5.90 -1.93
N PHE A 184 11.01 6.57 -1.66
CA PHE A 184 10.98 8.01 -1.46
C PHE A 184 11.88 8.43 -0.29
N GLY A 185 11.87 7.69 0.82
CA GLY A 185 12.75 7.92 1.96
C GLY A 185 14.23 7.85 1.59
N VAL A 186 14.65 6.82 0.85
CA VAL A 186 16.05 6.67 0.39
C VAL A 186 16.42 7.79 -0.60
N ALA A 187 15.49 8.22 -1.46
CA ALA A 187 15.70 9.33 -2.37
C ALA A 187 15.96 10.65 -1.62
N ILE A 188 15.10 10.95 -0.63
CA ILE A 188 15.19 12.14 0.21
C ILE A 188 16.48 12.11 1.05
N TYR A 189 16.80 10.98 1.68
CA TYR A 189 18.04 10.81 2.44
C TYR A 189 19.29 11.04 1.57
N SER A 190 19.29 10.49 0.35
CA SER A 190 20.38 10.68 -0.61
C SER A 190 20.53 12.14 -1.05
N MET A 191 19.41 12.86 -1.16
CA MET A 191 19.39 14.30 -1.44
C MET A 191 19.99 15.10 -0.28
N PHE A 192 19.56 14.86 0.95
CA PHE A 192 20.11 15.52 2.15
C PHE A 192 21.60 15.27 2.32
N ARG A 193 22.05 14.01 2.17
CA ARG A 193 23.48 13.66 2.25
C ARG A 193 24.32 14.39 1.20
N TRP A 194 23.79 14.56 -0.01
CA TRP A 194 24.44 15.35 -1.07
C TRP A 194 24.49 16.84 -0.74
N MET A 195 23.40 17.42 -0.22
CA MET A 195 23.36 18.83 0.21
C MET A 195 24.34 19.11 1.35
N ALA A 196 24.37 18.25 2.37
CA ALA A 196 25.27 18.37 3.51
C ALA A 196 26.75 18.29 3.10
N GLY A 197 27.09 17.34 2.21
CA GLY A 197 28.45 17.24 1.64
C GLY A 197 28.87 18.49 0.86
N ARG A 198 27.93 19.13 0.15
CA ARG A 198 28.18 20.40 -0.53
C ARG A 198 28.41 21.56 0.44
N MET A 199 27.62 21.67 1.51
CA MET A 199 27.81 22.74 2.51
C MET A 199 29.15 22.63 3.23
N LEU A 200 29.59 21.41 3.57
CA LEU A 200 30.90 21.18 4.18
C LEU A 200 32.06 21.51 3.23
N ALA A 201 31.93 21.19 1.94
CA ALA A 201 32.93 21.53 0.93
C ALA A 201 33.02 23.05 0.65
N ILE A 202 31.92 23.80 0.82
CA ILE A 202 31.89 25.26 0.71
C ILE A 202 32.53 25.91 1.96
N ARG A 203 32.33 25.35 3.16
CA ARG A 203 32.96 25.84 4.40
C ARG A 203 34.46 25.54 4.51
N ALA A 204 34.97 24.59 3.73
CA ALA A 204 36.38 24.20 3.71
C ALA A 204 37.21 24.93 2.64
N ARG A 205 36.61 25.86 1.90
CA ARG A 205 37.26 26.81 0.99
C ARG A 205 37.21 28.21 1.60
#